data_AF-B3FR62-F1
#
_entry.id   AF-B3FR62-F1
#
_cell.length_a   1.000
_cell.length_b   1.000
_cell.length_c   1.000
_cell.angle_alpha   90.00
_cell.angle_beta   90.00
_cell.angle_gamma   90.00
#
_symmetry.space_group_name_H-M   'P 1'
#
loop_
_entity.id
_entity.type
_entity.pdbx_description
1 polymer ?
#
loop_
_entity_poly.entity_id
_entity_poly.type
_entity_poly.pdbx_seq_one_letter_code
_entity_poly.pdbx_strand_id
1 'polypeptide(L)'
;KMVQARSQSIPFKVNSANVMPIIFASSLILFPQTIVQWLSSKGGQWAGWAVIMDYFNPFSQIWYHALFYYVIYTSLIIFFA
;
A
#
# COMPACT_ATOMS: atom_id res chain seq x y z
N LYS A 1 30.82 29.04 -39.41
CA LYS A 1 30.15 27.73 -39.32
C LYS A 1 29.46 27.66 -37.96
N MET A 2 28.13 27.75 -37.92
CA MET A 2 27.40 27.61 -36.65
C MET A 2 27.47 26.14 -36.25
N VAL A 3 28.12 25.85 -35.12
CA VAL A 3 28.14 24.50 -34.54
C VAL A 3 26.79 24.30 -33.89
N GLN A 4 25.92 23.57 -34.56
CA GLN A 4 24.60 23.24 -34.08
C GLN A 4 24.76 22.41 -32.80
N ALA A 5 24.43 23.00 -31.65
CA ALA A 5 24.43 22.31 -30.37
C ALA A 5 23.43 21.14 -30.46
N ARG A 6 23.95 19.91 -30.52
CA ARG A 6 23.14 18.70 -30.60
C ARG A 6 22.40 18.56 -29.27
N SER A 7 21.09 18.79 -29.25
CA SER A 7 20.25 18.57 -28.07
C SER A 7 20.43 17.13 -27.61
N GLN A 8 21.12 16.90 -26.49
CA GLN A 8 21.21 15.59 -25.86
C GLN A 8 19.99 15.42 -24.97
N SER A 9 18.92 14.84 -25.51
CA SER A 9 17.84 14.30 -24.68
C SER A 9 18.36 13.00 -24.06
N ILE A 10 18.62 13.01 -22.76
CA ILE A 10 18.82 11.78 -22.00
C ILE A 10 17.44 11.13 -21.90
N PRO A 11 17.19 9.97 -22.53
CA PRO A 11 15.87 9.35 -22.50
C PRO A 11 15.64 8.77 -21.10
N PHE A 12 14.99 9.53 -20.23
CA PHE A 12 14.49 9.01 -18.96
C PHE A 12 13.28 8.12 -19.24
N LYS A 13 13.38 6.85 -18.85
CA LYS A 13 12.28 5.89 -18.94
C LYS A 13 11.22 6.25 -17.89
N VAL A 14 10.14 6.92 -18.32
CA VAL A 14 9.01 7.37 -17.47
C VAL A 14 8.09 6.18 -17.08
N ASN A 15 8.64 5.15 -16.45
CA ASN A 15 7.88 3.95 -16.00
C ASN A 15 7.39 4.05 -14.55
N SER A 16 7.30 5.26 -13.99
CA SER A 16 6.81 5.48 -12.62
C SER A 16 5.29 5.42 -12.49
N ALA A 17 4.55 5.49 -13.61
CA ALA A 17 3.08 5.53 -13.60
C ALA A 17 2.44 4.27 -13.02
N ASN A 18 3.02 3.09 -13.25
CA ASN A 18 2.37 1.82 -12.87
C ASN A 18 2.60 1.42 -11.40
N VAL A 19 3.57 2.03 -10.72
CA VAL A 19 3.94 1.62 -9.35
C VAL A 19 3.20 2.45 -8.30
N MET A 20 2.76 3.65 -8.67
CA MET A 20 2.05 4.56 -7.76
C MET A 20 0.75 3.97 -7.17
N PRO A 21 -0.13 3.30 -7.94
CA PRO A 21 -1.38 2.75 -7.40
C PRO A 21 -1.16 1.67 -6.33
N ILE A 22 -0.19 0.78 -6.55
CA ILE A 22 0.15 -0.31 -5.64
C ILE A 22 0.75 0.23 -4.33
N ILE A 23 1.60 1.26 -4.43
CA ILE A 23 2.19 1.91 -3.25
C ILE A 23 1.11 2.59 -2.41
N PHE A 24 0.17 3.30 -3.02
CA PHE A 24 -0.90 3.95 -2.27
C PHE A 24 -1.82 2.94 -1.58
N ALA A 25 -2.23 1.88 -2.28
CA ALA A 25 -3.03 0.81 -1.69
C ALA A 25 -2.34 0.15 -0.48
N SER A 26 -1.04 -0.16 -0.59
CA SER A 26 -0.28 -0.78 0.51
C SER A 26 -0.10 0.18 1.70
N SER A 27 0.14 1.47 1.46
CA SER A 27 0.28 2.47 2.54
C SER A 27 -1.00 2.66 3.36
N LEU A 28 -2.17 2.65 2.69
CA LEU A 28 -3.47 2.79 3.35
C LEU A 28 -3.84 1.58 4.20
N ILE A 29 -3.51 0.37 3.73
CA ILE A 29 -3.74 -0.85 4.50
C ILE A 29 -2.81 -0.93 5.72
N LEU A 30 -1.55 -0.52 5.59
CA LEU A 30 -0.60 -0.53 6.71
C LEU A 30 -0.93 0.51 7.78
N PHE A 31 -1.54 1.64 7.40
CA PHE A 31 -1.85 2.74 8.32
C PHE A 31 -2.60 2.29 9.60
N PRO A 32 -3.76 1.63 9.55
CA PRO A 32 -4.44 1.16 10.76
C PRO A 32 -3.60 0.14 11.55
N GLN A 33 -2.84 -0.72 10.85
CA GLN A 33 -1.95 -1.68 11.52
C GLN A 33 -0.87 -0.99 12.35
N THR A 34 -0.26 0.07 11.83
CA THR A 34 0.76 0.85 12.57
C THR A 34 0.18 1.54 13.80
N ILE A 35 -1.05 2.07 13.72
CA ILE A 35 -1.73 2.70 14.86
C ILE A 35 -1.99 1.67 15.96
N VAL A 36 -2.55 0.52 15.60
CA VAL A 36 -2.87 -0.53 16.57
C VAL A 36 -1.61 -1.10 17.21
N GLN A 37 -0.54 -1.27 16.43
CA GLN A 37 0.75 -1.74 16.95
C GLN A 37 1.33 -0.73 17.95
N TRP A 38 1.22 0.57 17.67
CA TRP A 38 1.66 1.62 18.59
C TRP A 38 0.82 1.67 19.87
N LEU A 39 -0.51 1.58 19.76
CA LEU A 39 -1.41 1.56 20.92
C LEU A 39 -1.23 0.30 21.79
N SER A 40 -1.09 -0.87 21.16
CA SER A 40 -0.88 -2.15 21.84
C SER A 40 0.45 -2.15 22.60
N SER A 41 1.48 -1.50 22.06
CA SER A 41 2.80 -1.38 22.70
C SER A 41 2.80 -0.51 23.97
N LYS A 42 1.80 0.36 24.16
CA LYS A 42 1.68 1.22 25.34
C LYS A 42 0.83 0.64 26.48
N GLY A 43 0.53 -0.67 26.44
CA GLY A 43 -0.19 -1.37 27.50
C GLY A 43 -1.72 -1.41 27.33
N GLY A 44 -2.25 -0.90 26.23
CA GLY A 44 -3.67 -1.00 25.88
C GLY A 44 -3.98 -2.28 25.11
N GLN A 45 -3.92 -3.46 25.73
CA GLN A 45 -4.37 -4.70 25.09
C GLN A 45 -5.90 -4.79 25.13
N TRP A 46 -6.53 -4.18 24.14
CA TRP A 46 -7.94 -4.40 23.85
C TRP A 46 -8.10 -5.59 22.90
N ALA A 47 -9.00 -6.52 23.21
CA ALA A 47 -9.26 -7.69 22.36
C ALA A 47 -9.66 -7.30 20.92
N GLY A 48 -10.27 -6.12 20.74
CA GLY A 48 -10.61 -5.60 19.41
C GLY A 48 -9.40 -5.24 18.55
N TRP A 49 -8.22 -5.01 19.12
CA TRP A 49 -6.98 -4.81 18.36
C TRP A 49 -6.55 -6.05 17.60
N ALA A 50 -6.67 -7.23 18.22
CA ALA A 50 -6.37 -8.49 17.56
C ALA A 50 -7.32 -8.75 16.39
N VAL A 51 -8.61 -8.44 16.56
CA VAL A 51 -9.61 -8.55 15.49
C VAL A 51 -9.25 -7.63 14.33
N ILE A 52 -8.93 -6.36 14.61
CA ILE A 52 -8.54 -5.41 13.56
C ILE A 52 -7.28 -5.90 12.82
N MET A 53 -6.26 -6.39 13.53
CA MET A 53 -5.05 -6.92 12.88
C MET A 53 -5.35 -8.12 11.98
N ASP A 54 -6.31 -8.96 12.35
CA ASP A 54 -6.71 -10.14 11.58
C ASP A 54 -7.41 -9.77 10.25
N TYR A 55 -8.30 -8.77 10.27
CA TYR A 55 -8.95 -8.24 9.04
C TYR A 55 -7.96 -7.62 8.05
N PHE A 56 -6.84 -7.08 8.52
CA PHE A 56 -5.78 -6.50 7.69
C PHE A 56 -4.63 -7.48 7.41
N ASN A 57 -4.76 -8.76 7.78
CA ASN A 57 -3.74 -9.78 7.56
C ASN A 57 -4.00 -10.54 6.25
N PRO A 58 -3.10 -10.48 5.26
CA PRO A 58 -3.23 -11.25 4.02
C PRO A 58 -3.17 -12.77 4.22
N PHE A 59 -2.58 -13.23 5.33
CA PHE A 59 -2.42 -14.64 5.69
C PHE A 59 -3.31 -15.05 6.87
N SER A 60 -4.43 -14.36 7.08
CA SER A 60 -5.39 -14.77 8.11
C SER A 60 -5.82 -16.23 7.89
N GLN A 61 -5.87 -17.00 8.97
CA GLN A 61 -6.32 -18.40 8.96
C GLN A 61 -7.82 -18.51 8.60
N ILE A 62 -8.53 -17.41 8.72
CA ILE A 62 -9.96 -17.31 8.46
C ILE A 62 -10.17 -16.82 7.02
N TRP A 63 -10.80 -17.66 6.21
CA TRP A 63 -10.94 -17.42 4.76
C TRP A 63 -11.68 -16.11 4.42
N TYR A 64 -12.70 -15.72 5.21
CA TYR A 64 -13.48 -14.52 4.93
C TYR A 64 -12.71 -13.23 5.26
N HIS A 65 -11.76 -13.27 6.20
CA HIS A 65 -10.86 -12.16 6.51
C HIS A 65 -9.83 -11.95 5.40
N ALA A 66 -9.22 -13.04 4.92
CA ALA A 66 -8.31 -12.98 3.78
C ALA A 66 -9.01 -12.47 2.52
N LEU A 67 -10.25 -12.93 2.25
CA LEU A 67 -11.04 -12.45 1.12
C LEU A 67 -11.32 -10.94 1.23
N PHE A 68 -11.70 -10.47 2.42
CA PHE A 68 -11.93 -9.04 2.68
C PHE A 68 -10.68 -8.20 2.39
N TYR A 69 -9.51 -8.66 2.85
CA TYR A 69 -8.22 -8.01 2.55
C TYR A 69 -8.01 -7.86 1.05
N TYR A 70 -8.16 -8.94 0.27
CA TYR A 70 -7.92 -8.91 -1.17
C TYR A 70 -8.93 -8.04 -1.92
N VAL A 71 -10.22 -8.08 -1.52
CA VAL A 71 -11.26 -7.23 -2.13
C VAL A 71 -10.95 -5.75 -1.93
N ILE A 72 -10.61 -5.34 -0.69
CA ILE A 72 -10.25 -3.95 -0.41
C ILE A 72 -8.96 -3.57 -1.14
N TYR A 73 -7.93 -4.42 -1.08
CA TYR A 73 -6.64 -4.13 -1.70
C TYR A 73 -6.77 -3.95 -3.22
N THR A 74 -7.48 -4.84 -3.90
CA THR A 74 -7.75 -4.71 -5.34
C THR A 74 -8.63 -3.50 -5.65
N SER A 75 -9.65 -3.21 -4.83
CA SER A 75 -10.48 -2.01 -5.00
C SER A 75 -9.66 -0.72 -4.86
N LEU A 76 -8.71 -0.67 -3.93
CA LEU A 76 -7.82 0.47 -3.76
C LEU A 76 -6.87 0.62 -4.95
N ILE A 77 -6.32 -0.49 -5.46
CA ILE A 77 -5.47 -0.45 -6.66
C ILE A 77 -6.26 0.15 -7.85
N ILE A 78 -7.50 -0.30 -8.07
CA ILE A 78 -8.35 0.21 -9.16
C ILE A 78 -8.71 1.69 -8.94
N PHE A 79 -8.92 2.11 -7.70
CA PHE A 79 -9.22 3.51 -7.38
C PHE A 79 -8.04 4.46 -7.64
N PHE A 80 -6.81 4.01 -7.40
CA PHE A 80 -5.60 4.81 -7.59
C PHE A 80 -4.93 4.66 -8.97
N ALA A 81 -5.36 3.69 -9.78
CA ALA A 81 -4.87 3.45 -11.14
C ALA A 81 -5.55 4.38 -12.16
#